data_AF-A0A1H0QE55-F1
#
_entry.id   AF-A0A1H0QE55-F1
#
_cell.length_a   1.000
_cell.length_b   1.000
_cell.length_c   1.000
_cell.angle_alpha   90.00
_cell.angle_beta   90.00
_cell.angle_gamma   90.00
#
_symmetry.space_group_name_H-M   'P 1'
#
loop_
_entity.id
_entity.type
_entity.pdbx_description
1 polymer ?
#
loop_
_entity_poly.entity_id
_entity_poly.type
_entity_poly.pdbx_seq_one_letter_code
_entity_poly.pdbx_strand_id
1 'polypeptide(L)'
;MKLSSALGAEDFFIKNPLVLKRILSNCYTIGNKFLRDLIRNYITGSGIAVVVVGGVIISTTLTISNVEMLRIFFIMITSLCVMMLAEFTMFRRHMRPIREMLEEEVPDRVTIREAYLQTHRFPALSVKRILGPHFLGLSIPAMTMASIGIAMGWLSLPAFYIGLAGIGALLVASMHALLEFFRWRGVPGWPERPRYP
;
A
#
# COMPACT_ATOMS: atom_id res chain seq x y z
N MET A 1 6.88 13.67 31.06
CA MET A 1 6.82 12.34 31.69
C MET A 1 6.38 11.25 30.69
N LYS A 2 6.97 11.20 29.48
CA LYS A 2 6.59 10.31 28.35
C LYS A 2 7.63 9.22 28.03
N LEU A 3 8.85 9.31 28.59
CA LEU A 3 9.95 8.39 28.29
C LEU A 3 9.96 7.12 29.17
N SER A 4 9.48 7.20 30.42
CA SER A 4 9.70 6.13 31.41
C SER A 4 9.00 4.80 31.08
N SER A 5 7.84 4.83 30.40
CA SER A 5 7.08 3.60 30.06
C SER A 5 7.54 2.94 28.76
N ALA A 6 8.02 3.74 27.80
CA ALA A 6 8.62 3.21 26.56
C ALA A 6 9.98 2.56 26.84
N LEU A 7 10.77 3.16 27.74
CA LEU A 7 12.03 2.59 28.23
C LEU A 7 11.82 1.21 28.89
N GLY A 8 10.77 1.03 29.70
CA GLY A 8 10.49 -0.26 30.35
C GLY A 8 10.12 -1.39 29.38
N ALA A 9 9.37 -1.09 28.31
CA ALA A 9 9.06 -2.06 27.27
C ALA A 9 10.26 -2.34 26.35
N GLU A 10 11.03 -1.30 25.99
CA GLU A 10 12.28 -1.44 25.24
C GLU A 10 13.29 -2.31 26.02
N ASP A 11 13.50 -2.06 27.31
CA ASP A 11 14.38 -2.84 28.18
C ASP A 11 13.94 -4.30 28.32
N PHE A 12 12.62 -4.56 28.35
CA PHE A 12 12.09 -5.92 28.37
C PHE A 12 12.45 -6.70 27.10
N PHE A 13 12.31 -6.09 25.92
CA PHE A 13 12.63 -6.75 24.65
C PHE A 13 14.14 -6.83 24.37
N ILE A 14 14.93 -5.87 24.89
CA ILE A 14 16.39 -5.95 24.89
C ILE A 14 16.87 -7.13 25.74
N LYS A 15 16.23 -7.39 26.89
CA LYS A 15 16.55 -8.55 27.75
C LYS A 15 15.97 -9.87 27.23
N ASN A 16 14.94 -9.83 26.38
CA ASN A 16 14.25 -11.01 25.84
C ASN A 16 14.15 -10.97 24.31
N PRO A 17 15.28 -11.02 23.57
CA PRO A 17 15.29 -10.87 22.12
C PRO A 17 14.51 -11.97 21.39
N LEU A 18 14.41 -13.17 21.97
CA LEU A 18 13.63 -14.28 21.39
C LEU A 18 12.13 -13.99 21.33
N VAL A 19 11.58 -13.25 22.32
CA VAL A 19 10.16 -12.85 22.32
C VAL A 19 9.92 -11.85 21.20
N LEU A 20 10.82 -10.87 21.03
CA LEU A 20 10.73 -9.90 19.94
C LEU A 20 10.90 -10.58 18.57
N LYS A 21 11.86 -11.49 18.40
CA LYS A 21 12.03 -12.28 17.16
C LYS A 21 10.77 -13.05 16.80
N ARG A 22 10.07 -13.64 17.79
CA ARG A 22 8.80 -14.35 17.54
C ARG A 22 7.69 -13.42 17.05
N ILE A 23 7.55 -12.24 17.66
CA ILE A 23 6.56 -11.22 17.25
C ILE A 23 6.90 -10.69 15.85
N LEU A 24 8.18 -10.40 15.59
CA LEU A 24 8.66 -9.90 14.30
C LEU A 24 8.56 -10.94 13.19
N SER A 25 8.83 -12.21 13.48
CA SER A 25 8.63 -13.32 12.53
C SER A 25 7.14 -13.45 12.13
N ASN A 26 6.23 -13.32 13.10
CA ASN A 26 4.80 -13.28 12.82
C ASN A 26 4.43 -12.05 11.99
N CYS A 27 4.92 -10.85 12.33
CA CYS A 27 4.69 -9.63 11.56
C CYS A 27 5.24 -9.72 10.13
N TYR A 28 6.43 -10.30 9.96
CA TYR A 28 7.07 -10.55 8.67
C TYR A 28 6.25 -11.53 7.82
N THR A 29 5.80 -12.63 8.42
CA THR A 29 4.92 -13.61 7.76
C THR A 29 3.57 -13.00 7.39
N ILE A 30 2.98 -12.19 8.27
CA ILE A 30 1.74 -11.46 8.00
C ILE A 30 1.95 -10.44 6.88
N GLY A 31 3.08 -9.71 6.87
CA GLY A 31 3.44 -8.76 5.83
C GLY A 31 3.61 -9.42 4.46
N ASN A 32 4.24 -10.59 4.38
CA ASN A 32 4.39 -11.33 3.12
C ASN A 32 3.08 -11.97 2.66
N LYS A 33 2.28 -12.53 3.57
CA LYS A 33 0.92 -12.99 3.24
C LYS A 33 0.06 -11.83 2.76
N PHE A 34 0.15 -10.68 3.42
CA PHE A 34 -0.52 -9.45 3.03
C PHE A 34 -0.09 -8.99 1.64
N LEU A 35 1.21 -8.96 1.32
CA LEU A 35 1.67 -8.58 -0.02
C LEU A 35 1.08 -9.53 -1.08
N ARG A 36 1.01 -10.82 -0.77
CA ARG A 36 0.41 -11.83 -1.65
C ARG A 36 -1.11 -11.65 -1.81
N ASP A 37 -1.81 -11.36 -0.72
CA ASP A 37 -3.24 -11.07 -0.72
C ASP A 37 -3.55 -9.73 -1.40
N LEU A 38 -2.69 -8.73 -1.23
CA LEU A 38 -2.77 -7.43 -1.90
C LEU A 38 -2.62 -7.62 -3.39
N ILE A 39 -1.55 -8.28 -3.86
CA ILE A 39 -1.35 -8.60 -5.28
C ILE A 39 -2.54 -9.39 -5.82
N ARG A 40 -3.01 -10.41 -5.11
CA ARG A 40 -4.15 -11.23 -5.54
C ARG A 40 -5.42 -10.40 -5.64
N ASN A 41 -5.78 -9.66 -4.60
CA ASN A 41 -6.94 -8.79 -4.56
C ASN A 41 -6.84 -7.68 -5.62
N TYR A 42 -5.62 -7.23 -5.95
CA TYR A 42 -5.40 -6.23 -6.98
C TYR A 42 -5.61 -6.82 -8.37
N ILE A 43 -5.13 -8.04 -8.63
CA ILE A 43 -5.35 -8.74 -9.91
C ILE A 43 -6.84 -9.05 -10.08
N THR A 44 -7.52 -9.59 -9.06
CA THR A 44 -8.97 -9.85 -9.14
C THR A 44 -9.77 -8.55 -9.18
N GLY A 45 -9.46 -7.57 -8.33
CA GLY A 45 -10.16 -6.30 -8.24
C GLY A 45 -10.00 -5.46 -9.51
N SER A 46 -8.79 -5.34 -10.04
CA SER A 46 -8.53 -4.62 -11.30
C SER A 46 -9.07 -5.38 -12.50
N GLY A 47 -8.97 -6.71 -12.52
CA GLY A 47 -9.56 -7.53 -13.56
C GLY A 47 -11.08 -7.38 -13.60
N ILE A 48 -11.75 -7.48 -12.45
CA ILE A 48 -13.20 -7.28 -12.34
C ILE A 48 -13.56 -5.83 -12.70
N ALA A 49 -12.82 -4.83 -12.22
CA ALA A 49 -13.08 -3.44 -12.56
C ALA A 49 -12.95 -3.18 -14.07
N VAL A 50 -11.92 -3.73 -14.73
CA VAL A 50 -11.77 -3.61 -16.19
C VAL A 50 -12.90 -4.33 -16.94
N VAL A 51 -13.30 -5.52 -16.50
CA VAL A 51 -14.39 -6.27 -17.15
C VAL A 51 -15.74 -5.61 -16.92
N VAL A 52 -16.03 -5.15 -15.71
CA VAL A 52 -17.30 -4.53 -15.34
C VAL A 52 -17.39 -3.11 -15.90
N VAL A 53 -16.39 -2.26 -15.66
CA VAL A 53 -16.41 -0.87 -16.17
C VAL A 53 -16.26 -0.87 -17.69
N GLY A 54 -15.36 -1.69 -18.25
CA GLY A 54 -15.25 -1.86 -19.70
C GLY A 54 -16.53 -2.42 -20.32
N GLY A 55 -17.08 -3.51 -19.78
CA GLY A 55 -18.30 -4.14 -20.28
C GLY A 55 -19.57 -3.28 -20.13
N VAL A 56 -19.68 -2.51 -19.05
CA VAL A 56 -20.79 -1.57 -18.84
C VAL A 56 -20.64 -0.36 -19.75
N ILE A 57 -19.46 0.23 -19.90
CA ILE A 57 -19.24 1.38 -20.81
C ILE A 57 -19.53 0.97 -22.26
N ILE A 58 -19.10 -0.22 -22.68
CA ILE A 58 -19.38 -0.79 -24.01
C ILE A 58 -20.89 -0.96 -24.22
N SER A 59 -21.61 -1.46 -23.22
CA SER A 59 -23.03 -1.79 -23.38
C SER A 59 -23.98 -0.60 -23.19
N THR A 60 -23.56 0.49 -22.53
CA THR A 60 -24.51 1.52 -22.07
C THR A 60 -24.33 2.93 -22.67
N THR A 61 -23.12 3.44 -22.95
CA THR A 61 -23.00 4.92 -22.90
C THR A 61 -22.11 5.65 -23.93
N LEU A 62 -21.19 5.04 -24.67
CA LEU A 62 -20.43 5.84 -25.66
C LEU A 62 -20.12 5.04 -26.93
N THR A 63 -20.26 5.71 -28.07
CA THR A 63 -19.61 5.38 -29.35
C THR A 63 -18.08 5.48 -29.23
N ILE A 64 -17.48 4.83 -28.22
CA ILE A 64 -16.03 4.76 -28.05
C ILE A 64 -15.52 3.76 -29.08
N SER A 65 -14.57 4.19 -29.89
CA SER A 65 -13.92 3.28 -30.83
C SER A 65 -13.18 2.17 -30.07
N ASN A 66 -13.16 0.95 -30.60
CA ASN A 66 -12.33 -0.14 -30.07
C ASN A 66 -10.87 0.30 -29.86
N VAL A 67 -10.38 1.24 -30.67
CA VAL A 67 -9.03 1.82 -30.56
C VAL A 67 -8.88 2.68 -29.31
N GLU A 68 -9.87 3.51 -28.97
CA GLU A 68 -9.85 4.33 -27.75
C GLU A 68 -9.88 3.45 -26.50
N MET A 69 -10.68 2.38 -26.52
CA MET A 69 -10.74 1.42 -25.43
C MET A 69 -9.39 0.71 -25.21
N LEU A 70 -8.72 0.29 -26.29
CA LEU A 70 -7.39 -0.31 -26.22
C LEU A 70 -6.36 0.68 -25.64
N ARG A 71 -6.45 1.97 -26.00
CA ARG A 71 -5.59 3.02 -25.45
C ARG A 71 -5.84 3.23 -23.96
N ILE A 72 -7.10 3.29 -23.51
CA ILE A 72 -7.45 3.41 -22.08
C ILE A 72 -6.92 2.19 -21.32
N PHE A 73 -7.11 0.98 -21.86
CA PHE A 73 -6.57 -0.23 -21.26
C PHE A 73 -5.05 -0.18 -21.11
N PHE A 74 -4.33 0.27 -22.14
CA PHE A 74 -2.88 0.43 -22.10
C PHE A 74 -2.42 1.46 -21.05
N ILE A 75 -3.13 2.59 -20.94
CA ILE A 75 -2.91 3.60 -19.91
C ILE A 75 -3.06 3.00 -18.51
N MET A 76 -4.12 2.23 -18.29
CA MET A 76 -4.41 1.60 -16.99
C MET A 76 -3.35 0.57 -16.61
N ILE A 77 -2.98 -0.33 -17.53
CA ILE A 77 -1.94 -1.35 -17.28
C ILE A 77 -0.59 -0.70 -16.99
N THR A 78 -0.21 0.30 -17.78
CA THR A 78 1.08 1.00 -17.58
C THR A 78 1.11 1.72 -16.23
N SER A 79 0.03 2.42 -15.88
CA SER A 79 -0.09 3.11 -14.59
C SER A 79 -0.09 2.14 -13.41
N LEU A 80 -0.74 0.99 -13.57
CA LEU A 80 -0.71 -0.09 -12.60
C LEU A 80 0.71 -0.62 -12.38
N CYS A 81 1.48 -0.87 -13.45
CA CYS A 81 2.87 -1.31 -13.33
C CYS A 81 3.74 -0.30 -12.57
N VAL A 82 3.60 1.00 -12.86
CA VAL A 82 4.33 2.07 -12.16
C VAL A 82 3.98 2.10 -10.67
N MET A 83 2.68 2.06 -10.36
CA MET A 83 2.19 2.00 -8.99
C MET A 83 2.75 0.80 -8.23
N MET A 84 2.65 -0.41 -8.81
CA MET A 84 3.13 -1.64 -8.19
C MET A 84 4.63 -1.59 -7.88
N LEU A 85 5.42 -1.05 -8.82
CA LEU A 85 6.85 -0.89 -8.61
C LEU A 85 7.17 0.11 -7.49
N ALA A 86 6.48 1.25 -7.48
CA ALA A 86 6.64 2.27 -6.44
C ALA A 86 6.23 1.75 -5.06
N GLU A 87 5.11 1.03 -4.97
CA GLU A 87 4.64 0.43 -3.74
C GLU A 87 5.62 -0.65 -3.24
N PHE A 88 6.05 -1.55 -4.12
CA PHE A 88 6.96 -2.64 -3.78
C PHE A 88 8.32 -2.12 -3.28
N THR A 89 8.90 -1.13 -3.95
CA THR A 89 10.18 -0.53 -3.53
C THR A 89 10.08 0.11 -2.14
N MET A 90 9.00 0.84 -1.85
CA MET A 90 8.76 1.42 -0.53
C MET A 90 8.47 0.37 0.54
N PHE A 91 7.70 -0.67 0.22
CA PHE A 91 7.44 -1.77 1.13
C PHE A 91 8.73 -2.49 1.54
N ARG A 92 9.61 -2.81 0.56
CA ARG A 92 10.92 -3.42 0.86
C ARG A 92 11.77 -2.54 1.76
N ARG A 93 11.77 -1.22 1.53
CA ARG A 93 12.50 -0.28 2.38
C ARG A 93 11.96 -0.27 3.82
N HIS A 94 10.64 -0.31 4.00
CA HIS A 94 10.03 -0.34 5.34
C HIS A 94 10.26 -1.68 6.06
N MET A 95 10.37 -2.79 5.33
CA MET A 95 10.62 -4.12 5.91
C MET A 95 12.09 -4.38 6.26
N ARG A 96 13.03 -3.59 5.73
CA ARG A 96 14.48 -3.80 5.91
C ARG A 96 14.91 -3.91 7.38
N PRO A 97 14.54 -3.00 8.31
CA PRO A 97 14.99 -3.07 9.71
C PRO A 97 14.45 -4.32 10.46
N ILE A 98 13.25 -4.78 10.07
CA ILE A 98 12.66 -6.00 10.64
C ILE A 98 13.42 -7.23 10.13
N ARG A 99 13.78 -7.24 8.85
CA ARG A 99 14.54 -8.31 8.22
C ARG A 99 15.95 -8.42 8.81
N GLU A 100 16.66 -7.30 8.95
CA GLU A 100 18.00 -7.23 9.54
C GLU A 100 18.00 -7.85 10.95
N MET A 101 17.01 -7.51 11.80
CA MET A 101 16.89 -8.09 13.13
C MET A 101 16.59 -9.61 13.15
N LEU A 102 15.83 -10.09 12.15
CA LEU A 102 15.49 -11.52 12.05
C LEU A 102 16.65 -12.37 11.52
N GLU A 103 17.53 -11.79 10.70
CA GLU A 103 18.68 -12.47 10.10
C GLU A 103 19.90 -12.51 11.04
N GLU A 104 20.05 -11.54 11.94
CA GLU A 104 21.14 -11.55 12.93
C GLU A 104 20.92 -12.63 14.01
N GLU A 105 21.89 -13.53 14.21
CA GLU A 105 21.82 -14.55 15.28
C GLU A 105 21.75 -13.91 16.68
N VAL A 106 22.63 -12.94 16.94
CA VAL A 106 22.71 -12.15 18.17
C VAL A 106 22.58 -10.67 17.82
N PRO A 107 21.36 -10.12 17.76
CA PRO A 107 21.16 -8.74 17.35
C PRO A 107 21.62 -7.75 18.42
N ASP A 108 22.29 -6.68 17.99
CA ASP A 108 22.69 -5.61 18.90
C ASP A 108 21.46 -4.82 19.40
N ARG A 109 21.61 -4.15 20.55
CA ARG A 109 20.56 -3.33 21.16
C ARG A 109 20.02 -2.27 20.20
N VAL A 110 20.87 -1.72 19.34
CA VAL A 110 20.47 -0.74 18.32
C VAL A 110 19.53 -1.40 17.31
N THR A 111 19.88 -2.56 16.75
CA THR A 111 19.05 -3.33 15.80
C THR A 111 17.71 -3.72 16.41
N ILE A 112 17.70 -4.20 17.66
CA ILE A 112 16.47 -4.54 18.41
C ILE A 112 15.55 -3.33 18.52
N ARG A 113 16.10 -2.17 18.90
CA ARG A 113 15.35 -0.92 19.07
C ARG A 113 14.78 -0.41 17.75
N GLU A 114 15.57 -0.45 16.69
CA GLU A 114 15.12 -0.02 15.36
C GLU A 114 13.99 -0.89 14.83
N ALA A 115 14.09 -2.21 14.94
CA ALA A 115 13.03 -3.12 14.53
C ALA A 115 11.75 -2.93 15.36
N TYR A 116 11.88 -2.70 16.67
CA TYR A 116 10.75 -2.41 17.57
C TYR A 116 10.02 -1.11 17.19
N LEU A 117 10.76 -0.02 16.99
CA LEU A 117 10.20 1.27 16.60
C LEU A 117 9.60 1.22 15.18
N GLN A 118 10.25 0.50 14.26
CA GLN A 118 9.77 0.34 12.90
C GLN A 118 8.44 -0.41 12.87
N THR A 119 8.29 -1.44 13.70
CA THR A 119 7.04 -2.19 13.85
C THR A 119 5.92 -1.30 14.37
N HIS A 120 6.17 -0.45 15.38
CA HIS A 120 5.16 0.50 15.86
C HIS A 120 4.73 1.54 14.82
N ARG A 121 5.65 1.91 13.93
CA ARG A 121 5.39 2.89 12.87
C ARG A 121 4.68 2.26 11.67
N PHE A 122 4.69 0.93 11.54
CA PHE A 122 4.19 0.22 10.37
C PHE A 122 2.75 0.59 9.95
N PRO A 123 1.76 0.74 10.87
CA PRO A 123 0.40 1.15 10.48
C PRO A 123 0.38 2.53 9.82
N ALA A 124 1.16 3.49 10.35
CA ALA A 124 1.26 4.82 9.78
C ALA A 124 2.07 4.83 8.47
N LEU A 125 3.11 4.00 8.38
CA LEU A 125 3.90 3.82 7.16
C LEU A 125 3.09 3.19 6.03
N SER A 126 2.15 2.31 6.35
CA SER A 126 1.20 1.74 5.40
C SER A 126 0.24 2.77 4.84
N VAL A 127 -0.35 3.63 5.69
CA VAL A 127 -1.17 4.76 5.21
C VAL A 127 -0.38 5.67 4.28
N LYS A 128 0.87 6.01 4.63
CA LYS A 128 1.76 6.81 3.78
C LYS A 128 2.05 6.13 2.44
N ARG A 129 2.24 4.81 2.43
CA ARG A 129 2.47 4.04 1.21
C ARG A 129 1.22 4.04 0.32
N ILE A 130 0.05 3.92 0.92
CA ILE A 130 -1.20 3.88 0.15
C ILE A 130 -1.58 5.26 -0.42
N LEU A 131 -1.47 6.32 0.37
CA LEU A 131 -1.77 7.68 -0.12
C LEU A 131 -0.65 8.27 -0.99
N GLY A 132 0.58 7.80 -0.82
CA GLY A 132 1.74 8.24 -1.60
C GLY A 132 1.95 7.38 -2.85
N PRO A 133 2.91 6.44 -2.84
CA PRO A 133 3.30 5.68 -4.03
C PRO A 133 2.16 4.86 -4.66
N HIS A 134 1.15 4.43 -3.91
CA HIS A 134 0.01 3.70 -4.48
C HIS A 134 -1.00 4.65 -5.17
N PHE A 135 -1.55 5.63 -4.46
CA PHE A 135 -2.46 6.60 -5.07
C PHE A 135 -1.77 7.42 -6.16
N LEU A 136 -0.67 8.09 -5.84
CA LEU A 136 0.03 8.97 -6.79
C LEU A 136 0.71 8.18 -7.90
N GLY A 137 1.26 7.00 -7.61
CA GLY A 137 1.91 6.16 -8.61
C GLY A 137 0.95 5.58 -9.64
N LEU A 138 -0.35 5.52 -9.34
CA LEU A 138 -1.40 5.19 -10.31
C LEU A 138 -1.99 6.45 -10.96
N SER A 139 -2.38 7.44 -10.15
CA SER A 139 -3.10 8.62 -10.63
C SER A 139 -2.23 9.52 -11.50
N ILE A 140 -0.95 9.74 -11.16
CA ILE A 140 -0.09 10.63 -11.97
C ILE A 140 0.13 10.07 -13.38
N PRO A 141 0.57 8.81 -13.58
CA PRO A 141 0.74 8.26 -14.92
C PRO A 141 -0.58 8.18 -15.68
N ALA A 142 -1.66 7.77 -15.02
CA ALA A 142 -2.96 7.61 -15.67
C ALA A 142 -3.51 8.95 -16.16
N MET A 143 -3.52 9.96 -15.28
CA MET A 143 -4.01 11.31 -15.63
C MET A 143 -3.11 11.95 -16.68
N THR A 144 -1.79 11.82 -16.56
CA THR A 144 -0.84 12.41 -17.53
C THR A 144 -1.03 11.81 -18.92
N MET A 145 -1.07 10.47 -19.04
CA MET A 145 -1.26 9.82 -20.33
C MET A 145 -2.67 10.07 -20.90
N ALA A 146 -3.70 10.12 -20.05
CA ALA A 146 -5.05 10.45 -20.49
C ALA A 146 -5.14 11.90 -21.00
N SER A 147 -4.53 12.87 -20.30
CA SER A 147 -4.48 14.27 -20.74
C SER A 147 -3.72 14.43 -22.05
N ILE A 148 -2.58 13.74 -22.20
CA ILE A 148 -1.81 13.69 -23.45
C ILE A 148 -2.66 13.07 -24.58
N GLY A 149 -3.37 11.98 -24.29
CA GLY A 149 -4.28 11.33 -25.22
C GLY A 149 -5.42 12.24 -25.68
N ILE A 150 -6.01 13.04 -24.79
CA ILE A 150 -7.02 14.04 -25.15
C ILE A 150 -6.41 15.14 -26.02
N ALA A 151 -5.25 15.67 -25.65
CA ALA A 151 -4.59 16.74 -26.38
C ALA A 151 -4.22 16.35 -27.82
N MET A 152 -3.88 15.08 -28.06
CA MET A 152 -3.58 14.54 -29.39
C MET A 152 -4.82 14.03 -30.14
N GLY A 153 -6.03 14.19 -29.59
CA GLY A 153 -7.26 13.67 -30.18
C GLY A 153 -7.35 12.14 -30.18
N TRP A 154 -6.53 11.46 -29.37
CA TRP A 154 -6.56 10.01 -29.23
C TRP A 154 -7.66 9.50 -28.29
N LEU A 155 -8.18 10.39 -27.46
CA LEU A 155 -9.30 10.16 -26.55
C LEU A 155 -10.30 11.30 -26.73
N SER A 156 -11.55 10.97 -27.04
CA SER A 156 -12.66 11.92 -27.14
C SER A 156 -13.28 12.30 -25.79
N LEU A 157 -12.72 11.80 -24.68
CA LEU A 157 -13.23 12.00 -23.32
C LEU A 157 -13.05 13.44 -22.84
N PRO A 158 -14.11 14.09 -22.31
CA PRO A 158 -13.99 15.38 -21.65
C PRO A 158 -13.03 15.33 -20.45
N ALA A 159 -12.14 16.33 -20.33
CA ALA A 159 -11.14 16.40 -19.26
C ALA A 159 -11.74 16.40 -17.84
N PHE A 160 -13.01 16.82 -17.67
CA PHE A 160 -13.73 16.74 -16.41
C PHE A 160 -13.79 15.31 -15.84
N TYR A 161 -13.92 14.29 -16.69
CA TYR A 161 -13.94 12.89 -16.24
C TYR A 161 -12.61 12.42 -15.67
N ILE A 162 -11.49 13.01 -16.10
CA ILE A 162 -10.17 12.74 -15.50
C ILE A 162 -10.13 13.25 -14.06
N GLY A 163 -10.70 14.44 -13.80
CA GLY A 163 -10.82 14.98 -12.44
C GLY A 163 -11.68 14.10 -11.54
N LEU A 164 -12.84 13.66 -12.04
CA LEU A 164 -13.72 12.72 -11.33
C LEU A 164 -13.02 11.39 -11.03
N ALA A 165 -12.27 10.85 -11.99
CA ALA A 165 -11.48 9.63 -11.79
C ALA A 165 -10.40 9.83 -10.70
N GLY A 166 -9.76 10.99 -10.63
CA GLY A 166 -8.81 11.33 -9.57
C GLY A 166 -9.43 11.36 -8.18
N ILE A 167 -10.63 11.96 -8.04
CA ILE A 167 -11.38 11.98 -6.78
C ILE A 167 -11.80 10.56 -6.38
N GLY A 168 -12.31 9.77 -7.33
CA GLY A 168 -12.67 8.37 -7.09
C GLY A 168 -11.47 7.54 -6.64
N ALA A 169 -10.33 7.70 -7.30
CA ALA A 169 -9.08 7.03 -6.92
C ALA A 169 -8.63 7.42 -5.51
N LEU A 170 -8.77 8.69 -5.12
CA LEU A 170 -8.44 9.15 -3.76
C LEU A 170 -9.34 8.50 -2.70
N LEU A 171 -10.65 8.39 -2.96
CA LEU A 171 -11.59 7.75 -2.05
C LEU A 171 -11.26 6.26 -1.88
N VAL A 172 -11.03 5.56 -2.98
CA VAL A 172 -10.67 4.13 -2.98
C VAL A 172 -9.33 3.91 -2.26
N ALA A 173 -8.31 4.72 -2.55
CA ALA A 173 -7.04 4.65 -1.85
C ALA A 173 -7.19 4.94 -0.34
N SER A 174 -8.04 5.88 0.04
CA SER A 174 -8.32 6.15 1.46
C SER A 174 -8.97 4.95 2.16
N MET A 175 -9.88 4.24 1.50
CA MET A 175 -10.44 2.99 2.03
C MET A 175 -9.36 1.91 2.20
N HIS A 176 -8.50 1.72 1.20
CA HIS A 176 -7.36 0.80 1.32
C HIS A 176 -6.45 1.16 2.50
N ALA A 177 -6.16 2.46 2.68
CA ALA A 177 -5.32 2.95 3.76
C ALA A 177 -5.91 2.62 5.14
N LEU A 178 -7.22 2.81 5.29
CA LEU A 178 -7.93 2.48 6.53
C LEU A 178 -7.95 0.97 6.80
N LEU A 179 -8.29 0.16 5.79
CA LEU A 179 -8.31 -1.30 5.90
C LEU A 179 -6.94 -1.83 6.36
N GLU A 180 -5.85 -1.32 5.77
CA GLU A 180 -4.51 -1.73 6.15
C GLU A 180 -4.11 -1.24 7.55
N PHE A 181 -4.45 0.01 7.89
CA PHE A 181 -4.18 0.55 9.23
C PHE A 181 -4.80 -0.31 10.34
N PHE A 182 -6.08 -0.70 10.18
CA PHE A 182 -6.77 -1.54 11.15
C PHE A 182 -6.24 -2.98 11.15
N ARG A 183 -5.84 -3.51 9.99
CA ARG A 183 -5.23 -4.83 9.89
C ARG A 183 -3.96 -4.95 10.74
N TRP A 184 -3.08 -3.95 10.69
CA TRP A 184 -1.85 -3.94 11.49
C TRP A 184 -2.12 -3.84 12.98
N ARG A 185 -3.13 -3.07 13.41
CA ARG A 185 -3.51 -3.01 14.83
C ARG A 185 -4.18 -4.29 15.35
N GLY A 186 -4.79 -5.09 14.47
CA GLY A 186 -5.46 -6.35 14.84
C GLY A 186 -4.54 -7.57 14.96
N VAL A 187 -3.22 -7.41 14.82
CA VAL A 187 -2.27 -8.54 14.89
C VAL A 187 -2.11 -9.01 16.34
N PRO A 188 -2.34 -10.30 16.67
CA PRO A 188 -2.12 -10.83 18.01
C PRO A 188 -0.66 -10.68 18.45
N GLY A 189 -0.42 -10.16 19.65
CA GLY A 189 0.93 -9.86 20.15
C GLY A 189 1.49 -8.52 19.64
N TRP A 190 0.67 -7.72 18.94
CA TRP A 190 0.97 -6.31 18.74
C TRP A 190 1.15 -5.66 20.11
N PRO A 191 2.25 -4.93 20.35
CA PRO A 191 2.38 -4.11 21.54
C PRO A 191 1.26 -3.06 21.47
N GLU A 192 0.15 -3.33 22.15
CA GLU A 192 -0.85 -2.30 22.41
C GLU A 192 -0.08 -1.12 22.99
N ARG A 193 -0.35 0.10 22.49
CA ARG A 193 0.00 1.26 23.31
C ARG A 193 -0.58 0.96 24.69
N PRO A 194 0.19 1.10 25.78
CA PRO A 194 -0.35 0.82 27.11
C PRO A 194 -1.71 1.50 27.21
N ARG A 195 -2.77 0.69 27.40
CA ARG A 195 -4.11 1.20 27.68
C ARG A 195 -4.00 1.89 29.03
N TYR A 196 -3.97 3.21 29.02
CA TYR A 196 -4.09 4.00 30.23
C TYR A 196 -5.58 4.11 30.60
N PRO A 197 -5.95 3.95 31.88
CA PRO A 197 -7.17 4.55 32.41
C PRO A 197 -7.09 6.08 32.39
#